data_AF-A0A382XKJ8-F1
#
_entry.id   AF-A0A382XKJ8-F1
#
_cell.length_a   1.000
_cell.length_b   1.000
_cell.length_c   1.000
_cell.angle_alpha   90.00
_cell.angle_beta   90.00
_cell.angle_gamma   90.00
#
_symmetry.space_group_name_H-M   'P 1'
#
loop_
_entity.id
_entity.type
_entity.pdbx_description
1 polymer ?
#
loop_
_entity_poly.entity_id
_entity_poly.type
_entity_poly.pdbx_seq_one_letter_code
_entity_poly.pdbx_strand_id
1 'polypeptide(L)'
;IHSLIQGRSDHPLRGLVSGSLDLDKMDYLRRDARFCGVPYGEVDIDRLLQGLVVLEDPETGQPEVGVHEKAVTALESLLFAKYQMFRNVYWHHGVRAAAALYKRIVNEAVREKILDPEELVGPTDEEFIYETARRARESKTPIGERLATRWIPALKARKLPKRALEVTAAELGDRVVEDWVHSETSLKREAEDTLAQEVGLESGEVVIDFPAKRTMFQLNLLIKRRKGQVERLGPDGLPGLIDLPRVAEELYASTRVLRGFTFERRLLDR
;
A
#
# COMPACT_ATOMS: atom_id res chain seq x y z
N ILE A 1 -20.27 -16.56 -1.08
CA ILE A 1 -18.89 -16.26 -1.54
C ILE A 1 -18.69 -14.74 -1.72
N HIS A 2 -19.48 -14.05 -2.55
CA HIS A 2 -19.35 -12.59 -2.75
C HIS A 2 -19.29 -11.75 -1.45
N SER A 3 -20.21 -11.99 -0.49
CA SER A 3 -20.20 -11.28 0.80
C SER A 3 -18.95 -11.55 1.64
N LEU A 4 -18.30 -12.71 1.47
CA LEU A 4 -17.05 -13.06 2.15
C LEU A 4 -15.89 -12.24 1.57
N ILE A 5 -15.80 -12.15 0.24
CA ILE A 5 -14.80 -11.36 -0.49
C ILE A 5 -14.95 -9.86 -0.16
N GLN A 6 -16.19 -9.37 -0.06
CA GLN A 6 -16.47 -7.98 0.31
C GLN A 6 -16.29 -7.67 1.80
N GLY A 7 -15.94 -8.65 2.64
CA GLY A 7 -15.82 -8.46 4.09
C GLY A 7 -17.14 -8.18 4.82
N ARG A 8 -18.29 -8.48 4.20
CA ARG A 8 -19.65 -8.25 4.72
C ARG A 8 -20.32 -9.51 5.25
N SER A 9 -19.59 -10.62 5.29
CA SER A 9 -20.09 -11.90 5.77
C SER A 9 -19.89 -12.04 7.27
N ASP A 10 -20.84 -12.69 7.94
CA ASP A 10 -20.71 -13.10 9.34
C ASP A 10 -20.10 -14.51 9.50
N HIS A 11 -19.51 -15.05 8.43
CA HIS A 11 -18.88 -16.36 8.48
C HIS A 11 -17.65 -16.33 9.42
N PRO A 12 -17.46 -17.32 10.31
CA PRO A 12 -16.37 -17.32 11.28
C PRO A 12 -14.97 -17.20 10.66
N LEU A 13 -14.81 -17.74 9.45
CA LEU A 13 -13.56 -17.73 8.70
C LEU A 13 -13.34 -16.47 7.84
N ARG A 14 -14.19 -15.44 7.93
CA ARG A 14 -14.04 -14.21 7.13
C ARG A 14 -12.67 -13.56 7.27
N GLY A 15 -12.09 -13.61 8.47
CA GLY A 15 -10.77 -13.05 8.78
C GLY A 15 -9.62 -13.70 8.02
N LEU A 16 -9.80 -14.92 7.50
CA LEU A 16 -8.82 -15.60 6.63
C LEU A 16 -8.83 -15.07 5.19
N VAL A 17 -9.93 -14.43 4.78
CA VAL A 17 -10.04 -13.81 3.44
C VAL A 17 -9.70 -12.32 3.52
N SER A 18 -10.21 -11.62 4.53
CA SER A 18 -9.95 -10.20 4.76
C SER A 18 -9.85 -9.95 6.27
N GLY A 19 -8.62 -9.78 6.75
CA GLY A 19 -8.35 -9.59 8.18
C GLY A 19 -6.87 -9.46 8.52
N SER A 20 -6.58 -9.47 9.82
CA SER A 20 -5.21 -9.43 10.36
C SER A 20 -4.39 -10.67 9.99
N LEU A 21 -5.08 -11.81 9.81
CA LEU A 21 -4.53 -13.14 9.49
C LEU A 21 -4.97 -13.63 8.11
N ASP A 22 -5.13 -12.73 7.13
CA ASP A 22 -5.54 -13.21 5.81
C ASP A 22 -4.44 -14.04 5.12
N LEU A 23 -4.91 -15.03 4.36
CA LEU A 23 -4.04 -15.96 3.65
C LEU A 23 -3.32 -15.29 2.47
N ASP A 24 -3.88 -14.19 1.95
CA ASP A 24 -3.28 -13.37 0.90
C ASP A 24 -1.95 -12.77 1.37
N LYS A 25 -1.91 -12.13 2.56
CA LYS A 25 -0.67 -11.60 3.15
C LYS A 25 0.37 -12.67 3.40
N MET A 26 -0.06 -13.86 3.83
CA MET A 26 0.86 -14.98 4.08
C MET A 26 1.51 -15.48 2.78
N ASP A 27 0.76 -15.53 1.67
CA ASP A 27 1.30 -15.93 0.36
C ASP A 27 2.17 -14.82 -0.26
N TYR A 28 1.62 -13.61 -0.41
CA TYR A 28 2.30 -12.57 -1.18
C TYR A 28 3.60 -12.13 -0.49
N LEU A 29 3.65 -12.08 0.85
CA LEU A 29 4.88 -11.70 1.54
C LEU A 29 6.00 -12.68 1.18
N ARG A 30 5.76 -13.98 1.38
CA ARG A 30 6.76 -15.03 1.10
C ARG A 30 7.15 -15.07 -0.38
N ARG A 31 6.17 -14.94 -1.27
CA ARG A 31 6.37 -14.92 -2.72
C ARG A 31 7.26 -13.74 -3.10
N ASP A 32 6.87 -12.53 -2.72
CA ASP A 32 7.58 -11.31 -3.08
C ASP A 32 8.98 -11.28 -2.47
N ALA A 33 9.17 -11.76 -1.23
CA ALA A 33 10.49 -11.93 -0.63
C ALA A 33 11.44 -12.73 -1.51
N ARG A 34 10.94 -13.88 -1.99
CA ARG A 34 11.70 -14.82 -2.81
C ARG A 34 12.04 -14.21 -4.17
N PHE A 35 11.06 -13.59 -4.84
CA PHE A 35 11.27 -13.01 -6.17
C PHE A 35 12.06 -11.70 -6.15
N CYS A 36 11.96 -10.91 -5.08
CA CYS A 36 12.74 -9.69 -4.90
C CYS A 36 14.10 -9.92 -4.24
N GLY A 37 14.38 -11.14 -3.75
CA GLY A 37 15.65 -11.48 -3.09
C GLY A 37 15.85 -10.72 -1.78
N VAL A 38 14.79 -10.49 -1.00
CA VAL A 38 14.86 -9.81 0.31
C VAL A 38 14.90 -10.87 1.41
N PRO A 39 16.06 -11.13 2.03
CA PRO A 39 16.17 -12.09 3.11
C PRO A 39 15.70 -11.42 4.41
N TYR A 40 14.38 -11.36 4.62
CA TYR A 40 13.87 -11.31 5.97
C TYR A 40 13.76 -12.74 6.50
N GLY A 41 13.91 -12.94 7.81
CA GLY A 41 13.85 -14.28 8.41
C GLY A 41 12.60 -15.06 7.98
N GLU A 42 12.68 -16.38 7.90
CA GLU A 42 11.57 -17.21 7.45
C GLU A 42 10.37 -17.02 8.39
N VAL A 43 9.25 -16.53 7.85
CA VAL A 43 8.00 -16.48 8.62
C VAL A 43 7.50 -17.91 8.77
N ASP A 44 7.33 -18.34 10.01
CA ASP A 44 6.80 -19.66 10.35
C ASP A 44 5.28 -19.70 10.14
N ILE A 45 4.90 -19.68 8.87
CA ILE A 45 3.52 -19.76 8.38
C ILE A 45 2.87 -21.07 8.86
N ASP A 46 3.62 -22.16 8.90
CA ASP A 46 3.12 -23.47 9.33
C ASP A 46 2.69 -23.44 10.80
N ARG A 47 3.49 -22.83 11.68
CA ARG A 47 3.12 -22.63 13.09
C ARG A 47 1.91 -21.71 13.26
N LEU A 48 1.78 -20.68 12.42
CA LEU A 48 0.61 -19.81 12.44
C LEU A 48 -0.65 -20.59 12.05
N LEU A 49 -0.60 -21.38 10.96
CA LEU A 49 -1.70 -22.22 10.48
C LEU A 49 -2.10 -23.28 11.51
N GLN A 50 -1.13 -23.96 12.13
CA GLN A 50 -1.38 -24.91 13.23
C GLN A 50 -1.94 -24.25 14.50
N GLY A 51 -1.78 -22.94 14.63
CA GLY A 51 -2.29 -22.13 15.72
C GLY A 51 -3.72 -21.63 15.53
N LEU A 52 -4.26 -21.67 14.30
CA LEU A 52 -5.60 -21.17 13.98
C LEU A 52 -6.68 -21.98 14.70
N VAL A 53 -7.67 -21.27 15.23
CA VAL A 53 -8.79 -21.87 15.96
C VAL A 53 -10.03 -20.97 15.84
N VAL A 54 -11.22 -21.55 15.73
CA VAL A 54 -12.47 -20.77 15.81
C VAL A 54 -12.81 -20.57 17.29
N LEU A 55 -12.99 -19.31 17.68
CA LEU A 55 -13.25 -18.89 19.05
C LEU A 55 -14.53 -18.07 19.08
N GLU A 56 -15.24 -18.12 20.21
CA GLU A 56 -16.34 -17.20 20.46
C GLU A 56 -15.75 -15.87 20.95
N ASP A 57 -16.11 -14.78 20.28
CA ASP A 57 -15.71 -13.44 20.67
C ASP A 57 -16.42 -13.05 21.98
N PRO A 58 -15.68 -12.78 23.07
CA PRO A 58 -16.29 -12.40 24.34
C PRO A 58 -17.06 -11.07 24.28
N GLU A 59 -16.76 -10.20 23.30
CA GLU A 59 -17.43 -8.90 23.16
C GLU A 59 -18.74 -9.00 22.37
N THR A 60 -18.76 -9.83 21.33
CA THR A 60 -19.91 -9.91 20.40
C THR A 60 -20.72 -11.20 20.51
N GLY A 61 -20.18 -12.24 21.16
CA GLY A 61 -20.73 -13.59 21.22
C GLY A 61 -20.68 -14.34 19.89
N GLN A 62 -20.04 -13.77 18.85
CA GLN A 62 -19.98 -14.36 17.52
C GLN A 62 -18.72 -15.22 17.36
N PRO A 63 -18.81 -16.35 16.63
CA PRO A 63 -17.64 -17.14 16.29
C PRO A 63 -16.75 -16.40 15.28
N GLU A 64 -15.45 -16.31 15.58
CA GLU A 64 -14.43 -15.69 14.72
C GLU A 64 -13.15 -16.55 14.74
N VAL A 65 -12.39 -16.52 13.64
CA VAL A 65 -11.06 -17.11 13.61
C VAL A 65 -10.10 -16.33 14.51
N GLY A 66 -9.42 -17.03 15.39
CA GLY A 66 -8.35 -16.52 16.24
C GLY A 66 -7.14 -17.45 16.24
N VAL A 67 -6.21 -17.21 17.17
CA VAL A 67 -5.01 -18.04 17.33
C VAL A 67 -4.80 -18.47 18.77
N HIS A 68 -4.21 -19.65 18.94
CA HIS A 68 -3.67 -20.04 20.24
C HIS A 68 -2.47 -19.17 20.64
N GLU A 69 -2.35 -18.87 21.93
CA GLU A 69 -1.24 -18.10 22.50
C GLU A 69 0.14 -18.64 22.11
N LYS A 70 0.29 -19.97 21.94
CA LYS A 70 1.54 -20.61 21.49
C LYS A 70 1.98 -20.19 20.07
N ALA A 71 1.07 -19.67 19.26
CA ALA A 71 1.31 -19.22 17.90
C ALA A 71 1.51 -17.70 17.79
N VAL A 72 1.43 -16.95 18.90
CA VAL A 72 1.65 -15.49 18.91
C VAL A 72 3.04 -15.15 18.39
N THR A 73 4.08 -15.92 18.74
CA THR A 73 5.43 -15.70 18.18
C THR A 73 5.49 -15.76 16.65
N ALA A 74 4.63 -16.55 15.99
CA ALA A 74 4.55 -16.56 14.53
C ALA A 74 3.89 -15.28 13.99
N LEU A 75 2.93 -14.71 14.73
CA LEU A 75 2.34 -13.40 14.42
C LEU A 75 3.37 -12.26 14.53
N GLU A 76 4.25 -12.32 15.54
CA GLU A 76 5.36 -11.38 15.72
C GLU A 76 6.29 -11.41 14.50
N SER A 77 6.74 -12.61 14.10
CA SER A 77 7.58 -12.80 12.91
C SER A 77 6.89 -12.28 11.64
N LEU A 78 5.58 -12.52 11.48
CA LEU A 78 4.80 -11.99 10.36
C LEU A 78 4.76 -10.46 10.35
N LEU A 79 4.59 -9.82 11.51
CA LEU A 79 4.59 -8.36 11.65
C LEU A 79 5.94 -7.76 11.22
N PHE A 80 7.06 -8.32 11.67
CA PHE A 80 8.40 -7.86 11.30
C PHE A 80 8.71 -8.09 9.81
N ALA A 81 8.36 -9.26 9.27
CA ALA A 81 8.50 -9.55 7.85
C ALA A 81 7.72 -8.55 6.98
N LYS A 82 6.47 -8.26 7.38
CA LYS A 82 5.65 -7.24 6.72
C LYS A 82 6.34 -5.89 6.76
N TYR A 83 6.87 -5.47 7.91
CA TYR A 83 7.58 -4.19 8.04
C TYR A 83 8.77 -4.11 7.09
N GLN A 84 9.59 -5.16 7.05
CA GLN A 84 10.76 -5.22 6.16
C GLN A 84 10.36 -5.18 4.68
N MET A 85 9.29 -5.87 4.29
CA MET A 85 8.78 -5.83 2.92
C MET A 85 8.25 -4.45 2.52
N PHE A 86 7.50 -3.79 3.39
CA PHE A 86 7.03 -2.43 3.12
C PHE A 86 8.18 -1.44 2.99
N ARG A 87 9.14 -1.50 3.91
CA ARG A 87 10.30 -0.61 3.88
C ARG A 87 11.19 -0.84 2.66
N ASN A 88 11.50 -2.10 2.33
CA ASN A 88 12.54 -2.43 1.36
C ASN A 88 12.01 -2.60 -0.06
N VAL A 89 10.74 -2.98 -0.24
CA VAL A 89 10.14 -3.28 -1.54
C VAL A 89 9.03 -2.29 -1.86
N TYR A 90 7.92 -2.33 -1.12
CA TYR A 90 6.69 -1.64 -1.52
C TYR A 90 6.80 -0.11 -1.44
N TRP A 91 7.55 0.42 -0.47
CA TRP A 91 7.80 1.87 -0.31
C TRP A 91 9.20 2.28 -0.73
N HIS A 92 9.90 1.40 -1.45
CA HIS A 92 11.16 1.76 -2.07
C HIS A 92 10.94 2.91 -3.06
N HIS A 93 11.73 3.98 -2.92
CA HIS A 93 11.57 5.22 -3.69
C HIS A 93 11.49 4.99 -5.22
N GLY A 94 12.26 4.03 -5.76
CA GLY A 94 12.20 3.69 -7.19
C GLY A 94 10.88 3.02 -7.61
N VAL A 95 10.30 2.17 -6.77
CA VAL A 95 8.99 1.56 -7.00
C VAL A 95 7.90 2.63 -6.92
N ARG A 96 7.99 3.52 -5.92
CA ARG A 96 7.07 4.65 -5.76
C ARG A 96 7.13 5.63 -6.93
N ALA A 97 8.33 5.94 -7.45
CA ALA A 97 8.49 6.79 -8.63
C ALA A 97 7.87 6.16 -9.90
N ALA A 98 8.04 4.85 -10.11
CA ALA A 98 7.40 4.14 -11.21
C ALA A 98 5.87 4.11 -11.07
N ALA A 99 5.37 3.82 -9.87
CA ALA A 99 3.94 3.83 -9.58
C ALA A 99 3.33 5.23 -9.74
N ALA A 100 4.04 6.29 -9.34
CA ALA A 100 3.64 7.67 -9.53
C ALA A 100 3.50 8.03 -11.02
N LEU A 101 4.49 7.67 -11.84
CA LEU A 101 4.41 7.85 -13.30
C LEU A 101 3.26 7.05 -13.93
N TYR A 102 3.10 5.78 -13.54
CA TYR A 102 2.02 4.95 -14.07
C TYR A 102 0.64 5.49 -13.71
N LYS A 103 0.42 5.88 -12.45
CA LYS A 103 -0.82 6.54 -12.01
C LYS A 103 -1.08 7.82 -12.77
N ARG A 104 -0.05 8.65 -12.99
CA ARG A 104 -0.18 9.87 -13.82
C ARG A 104 -0.63 9.53 -15.24
N ILE A 105 -0.05 8.51 -15.88
CA ILE A 105 -0.47 8.04 -17.21
C ILE A 105 -1.95 7.67 -17.21
N VAL A 106 -2.38 6.81 -16.26
CA VAL A 106 -3.77 6.34 -16.16
C VAL A 106 -4.74 7.51 -15.95
N ASN A 107 -4.46 8.36 -14.97
CA ASN A 107 -5.35 9.45 -14.61
C ASN A 107 -5.52 10.47 -15.74
N GLU A 108 -4.43 10.79 -16.43
CA GLU A 108 -4.46 11.75 -17.53
C GLU A 108 -5.09 11.15 -18.78
N ALA A 109 -4.88 9.87 -19.06
CA ALA A 109 -5.57 9.18 -20.15
C ALA A 109 -7.09 9.16 -19.95
N VAL A 110 -7.56 8.91 -18.73
CA VAL A 110 -8.99 8.94 -18.40
C VAL A 110 -9.54 10.37 -18.43
N ARG A 111 -8.81 11.34 -17.85
CA ARG A 111 -9.22 12.75 -17.83
C ARG A 111 -9.38 13.33 -19.24
N GLU A 112 -8.46 13.00 -20.14
CA GLU A 112 -8.47 13.44 -21.54
C GLU A 112 -9.38 12.60 -22.43
N LYS A 113 -10.12 11.62 -21.87
CA LYS A 113 -10.98 10.69 -22.61
C LYS A 113 -10.24 9.91 -23.71
N ILE A 114 -8.95 9.68 -23.50
CA ILE A 114 -8.15 8.74 -24.32
C ILE A 114 -8.58 7.30 -23.99
N LEU A 115 -8.96 7.06 -22.74
CA LEU A 115 -9.56 5.84 -22.24
C LEU A 115 -10.83 6.15 -21.46
N ASP A 116 -11.81 5.25 -21.53
CA ASP A 116 -12.96 5.25 -20.65
C ASP A 116 -12.64 4.46 -19.34
N PRO A 117 -13.16 4.86 -18.17
CA PRO A 117 -12.91 4.17 -16.90
C PRO A 117 -13.23 2.67 -16.92
N GLU A 118 -14.23 2.26 -17.67
CA GLU A 118 -14.66 0.87 -17.82
C GLU A 118 -13.60 0.02 -18.55
N GLU A 119 -12.77 0.64 -19.39
CA GLU A 119 -11.68 -0.02 -20.13
C GLU A 119 -10.46 -0.32 -19.25
N LEU A 120 -10.41 0.21 -18.02
CA LEU A 120 -9.34 -0.10 -17.08
C LEU A 120 -9.41 -1.54 -16.54
N VAL A 121 -10.57 -2.20 -16.67
CA VAL A 121 -10.79 -3.55 -16.16
C VAL A 121 -10.70 -4.56 -17.29
N GLY A 122 -9.80 -5.53 -17.16
CA GLY A 122 -9.66 -6.65 -18.10
C GLY A 122 -8.32 -6.68 -18.84
N PRO A 123 -7.82 -5.56 -19.39
CA PRO A 123 -6.55 -5.57 -20.11
C PRO A 123 -5.37 -6.01 -19.26
N THR A 124 -4.40 -6.64 -19.91
CA THR A 124 -3.08 -6.86 -19.31
C THR A 124 -2.27 -5.56 -19.26
N ASP A 125 -1.20 -5.53 -18.47
CA ASP A 125 -0.32 -4.35 -18.38
C ASP A 125 0.24 -3.91 -19.75
N GLU A 126 0.66 -4.85 -20.60
CA GLU A 126 1.20 -4.53 -21.93
C GLU A 126 0.10 -4.04 -22.88
N GLU A 127 -1.07 -4.68 -22.84
CA GLU A 127 -2.22 -4.27 -23.64
C GLU A 127 -2.66 -2.84 -23.27
N PHE A 128 -2.77 -2.56 -21.97
CA PHE A 128 -3.06 -1.22 -21.46
C PHE A 128 -2.04 -0.19 -21.97
N ILE A 129 -0.74 -0.46 -21.80
CA ILE A 129 0.32 0.47 -22.20
C ILE A 129 0.30 0.72 -23.71
N TYR A 130 0.15 -0.35 -24.51
CA TYR A 130 0.11 -0.26 -25.97
C TYR A 130 -1.09 0.54 -26.46
N GLU A 131 -2.29 0.22 -25.98
CA GLU A 131 -3.53 0.84 -26.46
C GLU A 131 -3.61 2.30 -26.03
N THR A 132 -3.21 2.62 -24.80
CA THR A 132 -3.09 4.00 -24.33
C THR A 132 -2.15 4.80 -25.23
N ALA A 133 -0.97 4.26 -25.55
CA ALA A 133 -0.01 4.95 -26.41
C ALA A 133 -0.52 5.17 -27.83
N ARG A 134 -1.27 4.20 -28.38
CA ARG A 134 -1.88 4.29 -29.71
C ARG A 134 -2.91 5.42 -29.75
N ARG A 135 -3.89 5.39 -28.84
CA ARG A 135 -4.95 6.41 -28.78
C ARG A 135 -4.43 7.79 -28.40
N ALA A 136 -3.43 7.86 -27.52
CA ALA A 136 -2.79 9.13 -27.16
C ALA A 136 -2.20 9.84 -28.39
N ARG A 137 -1.58 9.10 -29.34
CA ARG A 137 -1.10 9.67 -30.62
C ARG A 137 -2.24 10.19 -31.51
N GLU A 138 -3.41 9.57 -31.43
CA GLU A 138 -4.58 9.92 -32.24
C GLU A 138 -5.34 11.13 -31.68
N SER A 139 -5.30 11.34 -30.36
CA SER A 139 -6.04 12.40 -29.65
C SER A 139 -5.64 13.83 -30.02
N LYS A 140 -4.39 14.03 -30.47
CA LYS A 140 -3.82 15.36 -30.83
C LYS A 140 -3.96 16.43 -29.73
N THR A 141 -4.13 16.04 -28.45
CA THR A 141 -4.09 16.97 -27.32
C THR A 141 -2.66 17.10 -26.77
N PRO A 142 -2.30 18.21 -26.09
CA PRO A 142 -0.96 18.35 -25.49
C PRO A 142 -0.62 17.22 -24.50
N ILE A 143 -1.61 16.76 -23.73
CA ILE A 143 -1.45 15.64 -22.81
C ILE A 143 -1.33 14.31 -23.55
N GLY A 144 -2.12 14.09 -24.60
CA GLY A 144 -1.97 12.92 -25.48
C GLY A 144 -0.59 12.84 -26.13
N GLU A 145 -0.06 13.96 -26.61
CA GLU A 145 1.29 14.05 -27.14
C GLU A 145 2.33 13.70 -26.05
N ARG A 146 2.18 14.26 -24.84
CA ARG A 146 3.07 13.97 -23.71
C ARG A 146 3.03 12.50 -23.29
N LEU A 147 1.84 11.89 -23.21
CA LEU A 147 1.66 10.47 -22.92
C LEU A 147 2.42 9.61 -23.94
N ALA A 148 2.19 9.88 -25.23
CA ALA A 148 2.73 9.08 -26.33
C ALA A 148 4.25 9.23 -26.51
N THR A 149 4.80 10.45 -26.35
CA THR A 149 6.19 10.76 -26.71
C THR A 149 7.13 10.75 -25.50
N ARG A 150 6.60 10.95 -24.29
CA ARG A 150 7.41 11.20 -23.09
C ARG A 150 7.13 10.21 -21.98
N TRP A 151 5.94 10.21 -21.40
CA TRP A 151 5.65 9.44 -20.18
C TRP A 151 5.61 7.93 -20.40
N ILE A 152 4.91 7.43 -21.43
CA ILE A 152 4.86 5.99 -21.72
C ILE A 152 6.25 5.48 -22.16
N PRO A 153 6.97 6.12 -23.09
CA PRO A 153 8.35 5.75 -23.39
C PRO A 153 9.28 5.78 -22.18
N ALA A 154 9.12 6.77 -21.29
CA ALA A 154 9.90 6.87 -20.06
C ALA A 154 9.63 5.70 -19.11
N LEU A 155 8.37 5.27 -18.96
CA LEU A 155 8.01 4.10 -18.18
C LEU A 155 8.67 2.84 -18.75
N LYS A 156 8.52 2.59 -20.07
CA LYS A 156 9.09 1.41 -20.76
C LYS A 156 10.62 1.37 -20.68
N ALA A 157 11.28 2.53 -20.77
CA ALA A 157 12.73 2.65 -20.70
C ALA A 157 13.27 2.87 -19.28
N ARG A 158 12.43 2.79 -18.24
CA ARG A 158 12.79 3.05 -16.83
C ARG A 158 13.44 4.42 -16.59
N LYS A 159 13.06 5.44 -17.37
CA LYS A 159 13.41 6.85 -17.15
C LYS A 159 12.43 7.46 -16.15
N LEU A 160 12.54 7.02 -14.90
CA LEU A 160 11.57 7.35 -13.85
C LEU A 160 11.75 8.79 -13.30
N PRO A 161 10.66 9.40 -12.78
CA PRO A 161 10.71 10.66 -12.05
C PRO A 161 11.81 10.65 -10.99
N LYS A 162 12.48 11.80 -10.83
CA LYS A 162 13.51 11.99 -9.82
C LYS A 162 12.89 12.51 -8.53
N ARG A 163 13.42 12.02 -7.41
CA ARG A 163 13.01 12.49 -6.09
C ARG A 163 13.55 13.91 -5.89
N ALA A 164 12.64 14.88 -5.84
CA ALA A 164 12.91 16.30 -5.65
C ALA A 164 12.72 16.75 -4.20
N LEU A 165 11.90 16.02 -3.44
CA LEU A 165 11.68 16.20 -2.00
C LEU A 165 11.60 14.84 -1.31
N GLU A 166 12.16 14.76 -0.11
CA GLU A 166 11.97 13.65 0.82
C GLU A 166 11.88 14.21 2.24
N VAL A 167 10.75 13.93 2.89
CA VAL A 167 10.47 14.28 4.29
C VAL A 167 10.14 12.98 5.02
N THR A 168 11.05 12.57 5.88
CA THR A 168 10.95 11.33 6.67
C THR A 168 9.97 11.47 7.83
N ALA A 169 9.55 10.35 8.42
CA ALA A 169 8.72 10.35 9.62
C ALA A 169 9.28 11.23 10.76
N ALA A 170 10.60 11.19 10.99
CA ALA A 170 11.26 12.01 12.00
C ALA A 170 11.17 13.52 11.70
N GLU A 171 11.25 13.91 10.42
CA GLU A 171 11.13 15.31 10.00
C GLU A 171 9.68 15.79 9.97
N LEU A 172 8.72 14.90 9.70
CA LEU A 172 7.30 15.19 9.82
C LEU A 172 6.91 15.49 11.27
N GLY A 173 7.51 14.79 12.24
CA GLY A 173 7.15 14.92 13.65
C GLY A 173 5.64 14.71 13.86
N ASP A 174 5.00 15.65 14.56
CA ASP A 174 3.56 15.60 14.83
C ASP A 174 2.68 16.15 13.68
N ARG A 175 3.28 16.54 12.54
CA ARG A 175 2.52 17.05 11.40
C ARG A 175 1.63 15.94 10.84
N VAL A 176 0.34 16.23 10.79
CA VAL A 176 -0.65 15.36 10.16
C VAL A 176 -0.63 15.61 8.66
N VAL A 177 -0.31 14.58 7.89
CA VAL A 177 -0.53 14.61 6.43
C VAL A 177 -2.00 14.30 6.21
N GLU A 178 -2.71 15.27 5.64
CA GLU A 178 -4.15 15.18 5.39
C GLU A 178 -4.50 14.11 4.36
N ASP A 179 -5.76 13.65 4.43
CA ASP A 179 -6.24 12.52 3.64
C ASP A 179 -6.23 12.79 2.12
N TRP A 180 -6.28 14.05 1.69
CA TRP A 180 -6.27 14.42 0.27
C TRP A 180 -4.98 14.02 -0.46
N VAL A 181 -3.87 13.84 0.27
CA VAL A 181 -2.57 13.42 -0.30
C VAL A 181 -2.60 11.93 -0.69
N HIS A 182 -3.47 11.15 -0.04
CA HIS A 182 -3.53 9.70 -0.16
C HIS A 182 -4.24 9.23 -1.45
N SER A 183 -5.15 10.02 -1.97
CA SER A 183 -5.96 9.72 -3.16
C SER A 183 -5.75 10.77 -4.25
N GLU A 184 -6.15 10.44 -5.47
CA GLU A 184 -6.05 11.34 -6.62
C GLU A 184 -7.24 12.31 -6.57
N THR A 185 -7.05 13.42 -5.84
CA THR A 185 -8.05 14.47 -5.63
C THR A 185 -7.74 15.71 -6.48
N SER A 186 -8.73 16.58 -6.69
CA SER A 186 -8.49 17.89 -7.32
C SER A 186 -7.51 18.73 -6.51
N LEU A 187 -7.65 18.75 -5.18
CA LEU A 187 -6.74 19.41 -4.25
C LEU A 187 -5.29 18.94 -4.42
N LYS A 188 -5.08 17.61 -4.50
CA LYS A 188 -3.75 17.06 -4.74
C LYS A 188 -3.17 17.55 -6.06
N ARG A 189 -3.99 17.58 -7.12
CA ARG A 189 -3.54 18.04 -8.43
C ARG A 189 -3.20 19.52 -8.43
N GLU A 190 -4.01 20.36 -7.79
CA GLU A 190 -3.76 21.80 -7.66
C GLU A 190 -2.45 22.07 -6.91
N ALA A 191 -2.20 21.33 -5.82
CA ALA A 191 -0.94 21.41 -5.09
C ALA A 191 0.27 20.99 -5.94
N GLU A 192 0.16 19.88 -6.66
CA GLU A 192 1.22 19.42 -7.59
C GLU A 192 1.51 20.44 -8.69
N ASP A 193 0.48 21.05 -9.28
CA ASP A 193 0.63 22.03 -10.35
C ASP A 193 1.20 23.35 -9.85
N THR A 194 0.84 23.77 -8.64
CA THR A 194 1.44 24.94 -7.98
C THR A 194 2.93 24.71 -7.76
N LEU A 195 3.31 23.56 -7.18
CA LEU A 195 4.71 23.19 -6.99
C LEU A 195 5.45 23.10 -8.33
N ALA A 196 4.82 22.58 -9.39
CA ALA A 196 5.43 22.53 -10.70
C ALA A 196 5.76 23.94 -11.22
N GLN A 197 4.84 24.90 -11.10
CA GLN A 197 5.06 26.28 -11.51
C GLN A 197 6.20 26.95 -10.73
N GLU A 198 6.28 26.73 -9.42
CA GLU A 198 7.33 27.28 -8.55
C GLU A 198 8.74 26.85 -8.99
N VAL A 199 8.89 25.62 -9.49
CA VAL A 199 10.18 25.09 -9.97
C VAL A 199 10.35 25.16 -11.49
N GLY A 200 9.50 25.91 -12.19
CA GLY A 200 9.57 26.12 -13.63
C GLY A 200 9.35 24.84 -14.44
N LEU A 201 8.36 24.04 -14.02
CA LEU A 201 7.88 22.84 -14.71
C LEU A 201 6.43 23.02 -15.16
N GLU A 202 6.02 22.22 -16.15
CA GLU A 202 4.66 22.22 -16.68
C GLU A 202 3.66 21.55 -15.70
N SER A 203 2.37 21.89 -15.79
CA SER A 203 1.32 21.18 -15.03
C SER A 203 1.42 19.65 -15.24
N GLY A 204 1.33 18.89 -14.15
CA GLY A 204 1.44 17.43 -14.12
C GLY A 204 2.85 16.87 -14.05
N GLU A 205 3.87 17.72 -14.04
CA GLU A 205 5.29 17.34 -13.97
C GLU A 205 5.84 17.15 -12.55
N VAL A 206 5.01 17.43 -11.54
CA VAL A 206 5.26 17.10 -10.14
C VAL A 206 4.25 16.05 -9.71
N VAL A 207 4.69 15.11 -8.88
CA VAL A 207 3.81 14.14 -8.21
C VAL A 207 4.15 14.10 -6.73
N ILE A 208 3.14 14.33 -5.89
CA ILE A 208 3.23 14.16 -4.44
C ILE A 208 2.87 12.71 -4.13
N ASP A 209 3.74 12.06 -3.37
CA ASP A 209 3.59 10.67 -2.97
C ASP A 209 3.72 10.52 -1.46
N PHE A 210 2.68 9.96 -0.84
CA PHE A 210 2.71 9.59 0.57
C PHE A 210 2.08 8.20 0.76
N PRO A 211 2.78 7.24 1.39
CA PRO A 211 2.27 5.90 1.57
C PRO A 211 1.06 5.85 2.52
N ALA A 212 -0.08 5.43 1.98
CA ALA A 212 -1.38 5.48 2.67
C ALA A 212 -1.98 4.08 2.83
N LYS A 213 -1.73 3.42 3.97
CA LYS A 213 -2.46 2.21 4.40
C LYS A 213 -2.32 2.09 5.92
N ARG A 214 -3.13 2.83 6.67
CA ARG A 214 -3.09 2.92 8.14
C ARG A 214 -3.35 1.57 8.85
N THR A 215 -4.06 0.65 8.18
CA THR A 215 -4.46 -0.66 8.71
C THR A 215 -3.59 -1.83 8.24
N MET A 216 -2.58 -1.55 7.42
CA MET A 216 -1.42 -2.44 7.31
C MET A 216 -0.79 -2.54 8.71
N PHE A 217 0.00 -3.52 9.11
CA PHE A 217 0.46 -3.70 10.50
C PHE A 217 -0.57 -3.85 11.62
N GLN A 218 -1.77 -3.26 11.55
CA GLN A 218 -2.79 -3.43 12.59
C GLN A 218 -3.10 -4.90 12.83
N LEU A 219 -3.20 -5.23 14.11
CA LEU A 219 -3.55 -6.54 14.63
C LEU A 219 -4.84 -6.38 15.43
N ASN A 220 -5.91 -6.96 14.91
CA ASN A 220 -7.18 -7.14 15.61
C ASN A 220 -7.66 -8.57 15.37
N LEU A 221 -7.60 -9.42 16.40
CA LEU A 221 -7.94 -10.84 16.33
C LEU A 221 -8.14 -11.43 17.73
N LEU A 222 -8.81 -12.57 17.82
CA LEU A 222 -8.97 -13.32 19.07
C LEU A 222 -7.74 -14.17 19.39
N ILE A 223 -7.34 -14.19 20.67
CA ILE A 223 -6.28 -15.02 21.22
C ILE A 223 -6.87 -15.98 22.27
N LYS A 224 -6.61 -17.28 22.12
CA LYS A 224 -6.90 -18.29 23.14
C LYS A 224 -5.68 -18.50 24.04
N ARG A 225 -5.80 -18.07 25.30
CA ARG A 225 -4.78 -18.22 26.35
C ARG A 225 -4.58 -19.68 26.74
N ARG A 226 -3.42 -19.97 27.33
CA ARG A 226 -3.09 -21.30 27.90
C ARG A 226 -4.12 -21.80 28.91
N LYS A 227 -4.70 -20.89 29.70
CA LYS A 227 -5.75 -21.21 30.70
C LYS A 227 -7.15 -21.34 30.10
N GLY A 228 -7.30 -21.24 28.79
CA GLY A 228 -8.57 -21.40 28.08
C GLY A 228 -9.37 -20.10 27.86
N GLN A 229 -9.00 -19.01 28.55
CA GLN A 229 -9.60 -17.69 28.35
C GLN A 229 -9.40 -17.20 26.91
N VAL A 230 -10.44 -16.59 26.34
CA VAL A 230 -10.40 -15.92 25.03
C VAL A 230 -10.39 -14.41 25.26
N GLU A 231 -9.49 -13.70 24.59
CA GLU A 231 -9.37 -12.25 24.67
C GLU A 231 -9.08 -11.68 23.27
N ARG A 232 -9.54 -10.46 22.99
CA ARG A 232 -9.27 -9.77 21.73
C ARG A 232 -7.96 -8.99 21.83
N LEU A 233 -7.02 -9.27 20.93
CA LEU A 233 -5.83 -8.45 20.73
C LEU A 233 -6.25 -7.22 19.92
N GLY A 234 -6.68 -6.16 20.61
CA GLY A 234 -7.05 -4.87 20.02
C GLY A 234 -5.95 -3.81 20.16
N PRO A 235 -6.21 -2.54 19.81
CA PRO A 235 -5.23 -1.44 19.87
C PRO A 235 -4.55 -1.26 21.23
N ASP A 236 -5.27 -1.56 22.32
CA ASP A 236 -4.76 -1.42 23.70
C ASP A 236 -3.78 -2.54 24.11
N GLY A 237 -3.50 -3.50 23.22
CA GLY A 237 -2.65 -4.64 23.51
C GLY A 237 -3.33 -5.68 24.41
N LEU A 238 -2.55 -6.67 24.86
CA LEU A 238 -3.01 -7.70 25.78
C LEU A 238 -1.94 -7.97 26.85
N PRO A 239 -2.26 -7.82 28.15
CA PRO A 239 -1.32 -8.11 29.24
C PRO A 239 -0.75 -9.54 29.14
N GLY A 240 0.55 -9.69 29.40
CA GLY A 240 1.25 -10.97 29.33
C GLY A 240 1.66 -11.43 27.93
N LEU A 241 1.37 -10.64 26.88
CA LEU A 241 1.97 -10.78 25.55
C LEU A 241 2.87 -9.56 25.27
N ILE A 242 3.69 -9.66 24.21
CA ILE A 242 4.32 -8.48 23.63
C ILE A 242 3.20 -7.55 23.13
N ASP A 243 3.37 -6.25 23.37
CA ASP A 243 2.45 -5.20 22.92
C ASP A 243 2.57 -4.99 21.40
N LEU A 244 2.15 -6.01 20.65
CA LEU A 244 2.24 -6.03 19.20
C LEU A 244 1.43 -4.94 18.51
N PRO A 245 0.23 -4.56 18.97
CA PRO A 245 -0.51 -3.44 18.41
C PRO A 245 0.26 -2.13 18.49
N ARG A 246 0.85 -1.79 19.64
CA ARG A 246 1.68 -0.60 19.77
C ARG A 246 2.95 -0.67 18.92
N VAL A 247 3.63 -1.81 18.90
CA VAL A 247 4.80 -2.01 18.03
C VAL A 247 4.42 -1.83 16.56
N ALA A 248 3.27 -2.36 16.14
CA ALA A 248 2.77 -2.22 14.78
C ALA A 248 2.52 -0.75 14.40
N GLU A 249 1.95 0.05 15.32
CA GLU A 249 1.74 1.49 15.11
C GLU A 249 3.05 2.26 14.97
N GLU A 250 4.04 1.98 15.82
CA GLU A 250 5.37 2.62 15.73
C GLU A 250 6.13 2.22 14.45
N LEU A 251 6.03 0.96 14.05
CA LEU A 251 6.57 0.48 12.79
C LEU A 251 5.91 1.17 11.59
N TYR A 252 4.59 1.41 11.65
CA TYR A 252 3.87 2.19 10.64
C TYR A 252 4.31 3.66 10.63
N ALA A 253 4.36 4.31 11.80
CA ALA A 253 4.72 5.71 11.94
C ALA A 253 6.13 5.98 11.39
N SER A 254 7.10 5.15 11.78
CA SER A 254 8.52 5.29 11.42
C SER A 254 8.84 5.08 9.94
N THR A 255 7.96 4.43 9.18
CA THR A 255 8.18 4.08 7.77
C THR A 255 7.52 5.02 6.77
N ARG A 256 6.70 5.95 7.26
CA ARG A 256 6.09 7.00 6.46
C ARG A 256 7.15 7.97 5.93
N VAL A 257 7.11 8.21 4.63
CA VAL A 257 7.96 9.20 3.97
C VAL A 257 7.15 9.95 2.93
N LEU A 258 7.03 11.27 3.09
CA LEU A 258 6.45 12.15 2.08
C LEU A 258 7.51 12.45 1.03
N ARG A 259 7.14 12.29 -0.24
CA ARG A 259 8.04 12.51 -1.37
C ARG A 259 7.39 13.39 -2.40
N GLY A 260 8.18 14.29 -2.96
CA GLY A 260 7.88 14.99 -4.19
C GLY A 260 8.75 14.42 -5.29
N PHE A 261 8.14 14.00 -6.40
CA PHE A 261 8.83 13.54 -7.59
C PHE A 261 8.66 14.54 -8.72
N THR A 262 9.72 14.76 -9.50
CA THR A 262 9.71 15.61 -10.70
C THR A 262 10.18 14.80 -11.91
N PHE A 263 9.53 14.96 -13.06
CA PHE A 263 9.94 14.24 -14.28
C PHE A 263 11.21 14.82 -14.90
N GLU A 264 11.39 16.13 -14.79
CA GLU A 264 12.66 16.80 -15.00
C GLU A 264 13.34 17.10 -13.67
N ARG A 265 14.67 17.03 -13.62
CA ARG A 265 15.39 17.20 -12.37
C ARG A 265 15.21 18.63 -11.83
N ARG A 266 14.56 18.75 -10.68
CA ARG A 266 14.43 19.95 -9.86
C ARG A 266 14.57 19.57 -8.38
N LEU A 267 14.71 20.57 -7.52
CA LEU A 267 14.59 20.44 -6.07
C LEU A 267 13.33 21.20 -5.65
N LEU A 268 12.56 20.62 -4.73
CA LEU A 268 11.44 21.30 -4.11
C LEU A 268 11.85 21.69 -2.69
N ASP A 269 11.44 22.88 -2.27
CA ASP A 269 11.70 23.35 -0.91
C ASP A 269 10.82 22.59 0.11
N ARG A 270 11.32 22.52 1.35
CA ARG A 270 10.77 21.72 2.45
C ARG A 270 9.72 22.47 3.27
#